data_AF-A0A7R9WUX3-F1
#
_entry.id   AF-A0A7R9WUX3-F1
#
_cell.length_a   1.000
_cell.length_b   1.000
_cell.length_c   1.000
_cell.angle_alpha   90.00
_cell.angle_beta   90.00
_cell.angle_gamma   90.00
#
_symmetry.space_group_name_H-M   'P 1'
#
loop_
_entity.id
_entity.type
_entity.pdbx_description
1 polymer ?
#
loop_
_entity_poly.entity_id
_entity_poly.type
_entity_poly.pdbx_seq_one_letter_code
_entity_poly.pdbx_strand_id
1 'polypeptide(L)'
;PAISSYQAAMPEVAMDAMNLAMEPSAAPPPLFAETGVQQQITSLDQTQQMATDANASVDVSADAREGTGETGGSEPSSTQIDFTLIPKMLDDSMEKYDPDNALRSTIIKTSASWTRKRKASLLTKAESSVLTSSEIKTEKDKAFDLLDALSRSGSLSIDCSSLHVLVCVTHCFENDVMGTVIQDNVNPIEKMERSTLLIGSAIHGVPAHNLVTDAGGNLNRLRSSFPLLLSDGVTRT
;
A
#
# COMPACT_ATOMS: atom_id res chain seq x y z
N PRO A 1 -26.97 6.05 52.86
CA PRO A 1 -28.37 5.90 53.34
C PRO A 1 -28.81 7.17 54.10
N ALA A 2 -30.12 7.50 54.03
CA ALA A 2 -30.78 8.78 54.39
C ALA A 2 -30.68 9.82 53.26
N ILE A 3 -31.71 10.57 52.79
CA ILE A 3 -32.95 11.15 53.36
C ILE A 3 -33.93 11.42 52.18
N SER A 4 -35.19 10.97 52.22
CA SER A 4 -36.47 11.73 52.36
C SER A 4 -36.86 12.80 51.32
N SER A 5 -37.92 12.48 50.53
CA SER A 5 -39.22 13.18 50.28
C SER A 5 -39.37 14.69 49.94
N TYR A 6 -40.50 14.95 49.22
CA TYR A 6 -41.21 16.21 48.86
C TYR A 6 -40.89 16.75 47.46
N GLN A 7 -41.76 16.87 46.45
CA GLN A 7 -43.20 17.12 46.21
C GLN A 7 -43.41 18.47 45.49
N ALA A 8 -43.91 18.34 44.24
CA ALA A 8 -44.80 19.21 43.45
C ALA A 8 -44.50 20.71 43.24
N ALA A 9 -44.54 21.14 41.96
CA ALA A 9 -45.48 22.16 41.47
C ALA A 9 -45.30 22.39 39.94
N MET A 10 -46.38 22.26 39.17
CA MET A 10 -46.57 23.02 37.93
C MET A 10 -47.25 24.35 38.27
N PRO A 11 -47.05 25.38 37.43
CA PRO A 11 -48.22 26.02 36.84
C PRO A 11 -48.06 26.34 35.34
N GLU A 12 -49.18 26.79 34.80
CA GLU A 12 -49.66 26.83 33.42
C GLU A 12 -49.63 28.27 32.84
N VAL A 13 -49.70 28.38 31.50
CA VAL A 13 -50.16 29.51 30.65
C VAL A 13 -49.28 30.77 30.49
N ALA A 14 -48.81 31.03 29.25
CA ALA A 14 -49.35 32.10 28.35
C ALA A 14 -48.42 32.43 27.16
N MET A 15 -49.04 32.54 25.98
CA MET A 15 -48.56 33.16 24.72
C MET A 15 -48.14 34.64 24.98
N ASP A 16 -47.22 35.30 24.25
CA ASP A 16 -47.21 35.52 22.80
C ASP A 16 -45.91 36.24 22.35
N ALA A 17 -45.58 36.09 21.07
CA ALA A 17 -44.75 36.89 20.15
C ALA A 17 -43.52 37.71 20.65
N MET A 18 -42.34 37.41 20.08
CA MET A 18 -41.50 38.42 19.40
C MET A 18 -40.43 37.78 18.48
N ASN A 19 -40.80 37.80 17.21
CA ASN A 19 -40.00 37.93 15.99
C ASN A 19 -38.51 38.36 16.18
N LEU A 20 -37.55 37.56 15.73
CA LEU A 20 -36.23 38.05 15.31
C LEU A 20 -35.65 37.17 14.19
N ALA A 21 -35.09 37.85 13.19
CA ALA A 21 -34.87 37.40 11.83
C ALA A 21 -33.79 36.31 11.67
N MET A 22 -34.03 35.50 10.64
CA MET A 22 -33.19 34.46 10.08
C MET A 22 -32.38 35.05 8.92
N GLU A 23 -31.07 35.19 9.09
CA GLU A 23 -30.12 35.59 8.03
C GLU A 23 -29.40 34.33 7.51
N PRO A 24 -29.55 33.96 6.22
CA PRO A 24 -28.77 32.88 5.60
C PRO A 24 -27.46 33.44 5.02
N SER A 25 -26.31 32.95 5.49
CA SER A 25 -24.99 33.31 4.94
C SER A 25 -24.58 32.35 3.82
N ALA A 26 -24.16 32.96 2.71
CA ALA A 26 -24.13 32.41 1.36
C ALA A 26 -22.93 31.51 1.03
N ALA A 27 -23.20 30.52 0.18
CA ALA A 27 -22.22 29.75 -0.59
C ALA A 27 -21.63 30.58 -1.74
N PRO A 28 -20.37 30.36 -2.15
CA PRO A 28 -19.77 31.02 -3.31
C PRO A 28 -20.34 30.48 -4.64
N PRO A 29 -20.53 31.33 -5.66
CA PRO A 29 -21.18 30.96 -6.92
C PRO A 29 -20.27 30.18 -7.90
N PRO A 30 -20.84 29.37 -8.80
CA PRO A 30 -20.13 28.76 -9.92
C PRO A 30 -19.96 29.79 -11.05
N LEU A 31 -18.75 29.84 -11.64
CA LEU A 31 -18.47 30.62 -12.84
C LEU A 31 -18.50 29.70 -14.06
N PHE A 32 -19.64 29.67 -14.74
CA PHE A 32 -19.73 29.31 -16.16
C PHE A 32 -20.07 30.58 -16.93
N ALA A 33 -19.20 30.95 -17.87
CA ALA A 33 -19.54 31.87 -18.95
C ALA A 33 -19.02 31.25 -20.25
N GLU A 34 -19.96 30.80 -21.09
CA GLU A 34 -19.71 30.45 -22.48
C GLU A 34 -19.49 31.72 -23.30
N THR A 35 -18.46 31.70 -24.14
CA THR A 35 -18.48 32.35 -25.46
C THR A 35 -17.60 31.51 -26.37
N GLY A 36 -18.21 30.92 -27.41
CA GLY A 36 -17.52 30.13 -28.41
C GLY A 36 -16.58 30.95 -29.28
N VAL A 37 -15.72 30.25 -30.03
CA VAL A 37 -15.34 30.49 -31.44
C VAL A 37 -14.25 29.49 -31.83
N GLN A 38 -14.50 28.84 -32.96
CA GLN A 38 -13.62 28.12 -33.89
C GLN A 38 -12.72 26.96 -33.41
N GLN A 39 -13.10 25.76 -33.88
CA GLN A 39 -12.14 24.74 -34.33
C GLN A 39 -11.20 25.33 -35.38
N GLN A 40 -9.89 25.17 -35.20
CA GLN A 40 -8.94 25.22 -36.30
C GLN A 40 -8.04 23.99 -36.24
N ILE A 41 -8.30 23.11 -37.18
CA ILE A 41 -7.41 22.04 -37.61
C ILE A 41 -6.22 22.73 -38.29
N THR A 42 -5.03 22.53 -37.76
CA THR A 42 -3.78 22.82 -38.48
C THR A 42 -2.95 21.55 -38.54
N SER A 43 -2.93 21.00 -39.75
CA SER A 43 -1.99 20.03 -40.28
C SER A 43 -0.56 20.60 -40.35
N LEU A 44 0.40 19.72 -40.65
CA LEU A 44 1.86 19.87 -40.81
C LEU A 44 2.59 19.49 -39.50
N ASP A 45 3.47 18.49 -39.46
CA ASP A 45 4.56 18.27 -40.42
C ASP A 45 5.07 16.80 -40.39
N GLN A 46 5.25 16.24 -41.59
CA GLN A 46 6.07 15.04 -41.81
C GLN A 46 7.50 15.53 -42.06
N THR A 47 8.41 15.24 -41.14
CA THR A 47 9.85 15.20 -41.47
C THR A 47 10.42 13.86 -41.01
N GLN A 48 10.58 12.97 -41.99
CA GLN A 48 11.54 11.87 -41.93
C GLN A 48 12.94 12.47 -41.97
N GLN A 49 13.80 12.12 -41.00
CA GLN A 49 15.25 12.14 -41.19
C GLN A 49 15.91 11.01 -40.41
N MET A 50 16.70 10.24 -41.15
CA MET A 50 17.57 9.15 -40.72
C MET A 50 18.80 9.69 -40.01
N ALA A 51 19.18 9.07 -38.89
CA ALA A 51 20.56 8.96 -38.38
C ALA A 51 20.56 7.75 -37.42
N THR A 52 21.00 6.57 -37.87
CA THR A 52 22.34 6.01 -37.60
C THR A 52 22.85 6.31 -36.20
N ASP A 53 22.77 5.32 -35.31
CA ASP A 53 23.74 5.21 -34.22
C ASP A 53 23.99 3.75 -33.83
N ALA A 54 25.26 3.54 -33.49
CA ALA A 54 25.95 2.27 -33.35
C ALA A 54 25.42 1.41 -32.20
N ASN A 55 25.08 0.16 -32.51
CA ASN A 55 24.80 -0.87 -31.53
C ASN A 55 26.13 -1.49 -31.09
N ALA A 56 26.72 -0.96 -30.01
CA ALA A 56 27.83 -1.56 -29.29
C ALA A 56 27.24 -2.40 -28.14
N SER A 57 26.97 -3.67 -28.41
CA SER A 57 26.63 -4.66 -27.38
C SER A 57 27.88 -4.99 -26.56
N VAL A 58 27.90 -4.52 -25.32
CA VAL A 58 28.90 -4.88 -24.30
C VAL A 58 28.49 -6.21 -23.68
N ASP A 59 29.32 -7.21 -23.94
CA ASP A 59 29.29 -8.57 -23.41
C ASP A 59 29.65 -8.53 -21.91
N VAL A 60 28.70 -8.88 -21.04
CA VAL A 60 28.96 -9.06 -19.60
C VAL A 60 28.79 -10.55 -19.30
N SER A 61 29.91 -11.26 -19.39
CA SER A 61 30.06 -12.63 -18.92
C SER A 61 29.88 -12.67 -17.40
N ALA A 62 28.89 -13.41 -16.93
CA ALA A 62 28.68 -13.73 -15.52
C ALA A 62 29.57 -14.92 -15.11
N ASP A 63 30.60 -14.65 -14.32
CA ASP A 63 31.46 -15.64 -13.67
C ASP A 63 30.70 -16.28 -12.50
N ALA A 64 30.26 -17.52 -12.68
CA ALA A 64 29.63 -18.33 -11.64
C ALA A 64 30.72 -18.94 -10.75
N ARG A 65 30.88 -18.41 -9.53
CA ARG A 65 31.68 -19.06 -8.47
C ARG A 65 30.77 -19.84 -7.54
N GLU A 66 30.76 -21.15 -7.75
CA GLU A 66 30.09 -22.14 -6.92
C GLU A 66 30.93 -22.37 -5.65
N GLY A 67 30.45 -21.85 -4.52
CA GLY A 67 31.03 -22.06 -3.20
C GLY A 67 30.34 -23.23 -2.51
N THR A 68 30.98 -24.40 -2.56
CA THR A 68 30.61 -25.60 -1.82
C THR A 68 30.73 -25.35 -0.31
N GLY A 69 29.62 -25.42 0.43
CA GLY A 69 29.57 -25.27 1.88
C GLY A 69 28.86 -26.46 2.53
N GLU A 70 29.59 -27.12 3.44
CA GLU A 70 29.31 -28.39 4.08
C GLU A 70 28.01 -28.47 4.89
N THR A 71 27.48 -29.70 4.90
CA THR A 71 26.28 -30.16 5.60
C THR A 71 26.55 -30.32 7.10
N GLY A 72 25.97 -29.46 7.93
CA GLY A 72 25.94 -29.59 9.39
C GLY A 72 24.50 -29.56 9.88
N GLY A 73 24.02 -30.68 10.40
CA GLY A 73 22.64 -30.85 10.88
C GLY A 73 22.33 -29.95 12.08
N SER A 74 21.14 -29.35 12.06
CA SER A 74 20.45 -28.81 13.23
C SER A 74 18.95 -28.84 12.95
N GLU A 75 18.20 -29.33 13.94
CA GLU A 75 16.75 -29.28 14.22
C GLU A 75 15.97 -28.18 13.47
N PRO A 76 14.63 -28.31 13.24
CA PRO A 76 13.87 -27.46 12.33
C PRO A 76 13.85 -26.01 12.82
N SER A 77 14.89 -25.28 12.45
CA SER A 77 15.06 -23.87 12.66
C SER A 77 13.91 -23.20 11.95
N SER A 78 13.23 -22.29 12.66
CA SER A 78 12.26 -21.33 12.13
C SER A 78 12.46 -21.14 10.63
N THR A 79 11.49 -21.57 9.81
CA THR A 79 11.53 -21.43 8.35
C THR A 79 12.05 -20.05 8.02
N GLN A 80 13.28 -19.98 7.51
CA GLN A 80 13.92 -18.72 7.15
C GLN A 80 13.18 -18.22 5.91
N ILE A 81 12.22 -17.32 6.12
CA ILE A 81 11.41 -16.76 5.03
C ILE A 81 12.29 -15.76 4.28
N ASP A 82 12.55 -16.05 3.00
CA ASP A 82 13.24 -15.13 2.11
C ASP A 82 12.26 -14.08 1.58
N PHE A 83 12.28 -12.88 2.19
CA PHE A 83 11.44 -11.76 1.79
C PHE A 83 11.79 -11.21 0.39
N THR A 84 12.94 -11.56 -0.19
CA THR A 84 13.32 -11.11 -1.53
C THR A 84 12.55 -11.82 -2.64
N LEU A 85 11.92 -12.96 -2.33
CA LEU A 85 11.10 -13.73 -3.26
C LEU A 85 9.64 -13.25 -3.34
N ILE A 86 9.22 -12.38 -2.42
CA ILE A 86 7.84 -11.85 -2.37
C ILE A 86 7.38 -11.26 -3.71
N PRO A 87 8.18 -10.46 -4.45
CA PRO A 87 7.76 -9.94 -5.75
C PRO A 87 7.41 -11.04 -6.75
N LYS A 88 8.26 -12.08 -6.86
CA LYS A 88 8.01 -13.22 -7.76
C LYS A 88 6.77 -14.00 -7.35
N MET A 89 6.64 -14.30 -6.05
CA MET A 89 5.46 -14.99 -5.52
C MET A 89 4.16 -14.23 -5.79
N LEU A 90 4.21 -12.90 -5.69
CA LEU A 90 3.06 -12.04 -5.97
C LEU A 90 2.74 -12.05 -7.48
N ASP A 91 3.74 -11.92 -8.35
CA ASP A 91 3.56 -11.98 -9.80
C ASP A 91 2.93 -13.32 -10.23
N ASP A 92 3.44 -14.45 -9.75
CA ASP A 92 2.90 -15.79 -10.03
C ASP A 92 1.44 -15.92 -9.54
N SER A 93 1.13 -15.34 -8.38
CA SER A 93 -0.21 -15.34 -7.81
C SER A 93 -1.17 -14.46 -8.62
N MET A 94 -0.73 -13.29 -9.08
CA MET A 94 -1.53 -12.40 -9.91
C MET A 94 -1.84 -13.03 -11.26
N GLU A 95 -0.86 -13.68 -11.91
CA GLU A 95 -1.07 -14.38 -13.18
C GLU A 95 -2.12 -15.49 -13.05
N LYS A 96 -2.16 -16.19 -11.91
CA LYS A 96 -3.11 -17.29 -11.68
C LYS A 96 -4.51 -16.84 -11.27
N TYR A 97 -4.66 -15.79 -10.45
CA TYR A 97 -5.94 -15.46 -9.80
C TYR A 97 -6.51 -14.06 -10.12
N ASP A 98 -5.79 -13.20 -10.85
CA ASP A 98 -6.25 -11.84 -11.19
C ASP A 98 -6.44 -11.65 -12.71
N PRO A 99 -7.53 -12.19 -13.31
CA PRO A 99 -7.79 -12.07 -14.74
C PRO A 99 -8.02 -10.61 -15.18
N ASP A 100 -8.52 -9.77 -14.27
CA ASP A 100 -8.84 -8.37 -14.55
C ASP A 100 -7.60 -7.45 -14.47
N ASN A 101 -6.46 -8.01 -14.04
CA ASN A 101 -5.19 -7.29 -13.89
C ASN A 101 -5.36 -5.97 -13.11
N ALA A 102 -6.13 -6.03 -12.02
CA ALA A 102 -6.57 -4.89 -11.23
C ALA A 102 -5.45 -4.35 -10.34
N LEU A 103 -4.43 -5.15 -10.03
CA LEU A 103 -3.32 -4.75 -9.17
C LEU A 103 -2.19 -4.07 -9.93
N ARG A 104 -1.68 -2.96 -9.39
CA ARG A 104 -0.51 -2.23 -9.89
C ARG A 104 0.47 -1.97 -8.76
N SER A 105 1.76 -2.16 -9.02
CA SER A 105 2.82 -1.81 -8.06
C SER A 105 2.85 -0.30 -7.80
N THR A 106 2.98 0.08 -6.54
CA THR A 106 2.99 1.49 -6.11
C THR A 106 4.38 1.87 -5.58
N ILE A 107 4.99 2.87 -6.21
CA ILE A 107 6.29 3.40 -5.77
C ILE A 107 6.09 4.39 -4.62
N ILE A 108 6.64 4.08 -3.45
CA ILE A 108 6.72 5.04 -2.33
C ILE A 108 7.91 5.96 -2.57
N LYS A 109 7.66 7.27 -2.66
CA LYS A 109 8.71 8.29 -2.70
C LYS A 109 8.93 8.88 -1.30
N THR A 110 10.15 8.80 -0.79
CA THR A 110 10.53 9.48 0.45
C THR A 110 10.67 10.98 0.22
N SER A 111 10.41 11.80 1.24
CA SER A 111 10.59 13.26 1.17
C SER A 111 12.05 13.64 0.84
N ALA A 112 12.23 14.79 0.18
CA ALA A 112 13.53 15.35 -0.18
C ALA A 112 14.30 15.95 1.02
N SER A 113 13.60 16.21 2.13
CA SER A 113 14.17 16.76 3.36
C SER A 113 13.82 15.86 4.55
N TRP A 114 14.83 15.53 5.35
CA TRP A 114 14.70 14.72 6.56
C TRP A 114 15.08 15.56 7.77
N THR A 115 14.31 15.46 8.86
CA THR A 115 14.71 16.07 10.14
C THR A 115 15.45 15.05 10.98
N ARG A 116 16.76 15.26 11.17
CA ARG A 116 17.58 14.42 12.04
C ARG A 116 17.57 14.97 13.46
N LYS A 117 17.42 14.10 14.45
CA LYS A 117 17.69 14.40 15.86
C LYS A 117 18.92 13.61 16.31
N ARG A 118 19.94 14.29 16.83
CA ARG A 118 21.20 13.66 17.28
C ARG A 118 21.62 14.19 18.65
N LYS A 119 22.31 13.35 19.42
CA LYS A 119 23.04 13.75 20.63
C LYS A 119 24.53 13.50 20.42
N ALA A 120 25.39 14.45 20.78
CA ALA A 120 26.83 14.29 20.69
C ALA A 120 27.36 13.32 21.76
N SER A 121 26.74 13.35 22.95
CA SER A 121 26.98 12.42 24.06
C SER A 121 25.65 12.12 24.77
N LEU A 122 25.57 11.00 25.49
CA LEU A 122 24.36 10.53 26.15
C LEU A 122 23.70 11.58 27.07
N LEU A 123 24.53 12.40 27.72
CA LEU A 123 24.13 13.44 28.67
C LEU A 123 23.86 14.82 28.03
N THR A 124 24.16 14.99 26.74
CA THR A 124 23.94 16.27 26.04
C THR A 124 22.50 16.42 25.53
N LYS A 125 22.06 17.67 25.35
CA LYS A 125 20.76 17.97 24.75
C LYS A 125 20.75 17.50 23.30
N ALA A 126 19.61 16.95 22.85
CA ALA A 126 19.45 16.56 21.46
C ALA A 126 19.33 17.80 20.57
N GLU A 127 20.07 17.80 19.48
CA GLU A 127 20.03 18.81 18.43
C GLU A 127 19.23 18.27 17.25
N SER A 128 18.40 19.13 16.65
CA SER A 128 17.65 18.81 15.45
C SER A 128 18.18 19.61 14.26
N SER A 129 18.49 18.93 13.16
CA SER A 129 18.91 19.56 11.90
C SER A 129 18.07 19.04 10.74
N VAL A 130 17.86 19.87 9.73
CA VAL A 130 17.28 19.42 8.46
C VAL A 130 18.41 18.96 7.55
N LEU A 131 18.27 17.79 6.96
CA LEU A 131 19.21 17.22 6.02
C LEU A 131 18.71 17.42 4.59
N THR A 132 19.63 17.77 3.71
CA THR A 132 19.46 17.84 2.25
C THR A 132 19.64 16.46 1.60
N SER A 133 19.32 16.33 0.32
CA SER A 133 19.38 15.06 -0.42
C SER A 133 20.79 14.42 -0.44
N SER A 134 21.85 15.23 -0.57
CA SER A 134 23.23 14.74 -0.52
C SER A 134 23.60 14.23 0.87
N GLU A 135 23.23 14.96 1.92
CA GLU A 135 23.49 14.56 3.31
C GLU A 135 22.71 13.30 3.69
N ILE A 136 21.46 13.17 3.23
CA ILE A 136 20.65 11.95 3.43
C ILE A 136 21.36 10.73 2.83
N LYS A 137 21.94 10.86 1.63
CA LYS A 137 22.71 9.77 1.02
C LYS A 137 23.89 9.38 1.90
N THR A 138 24.69 10.36 2.33
CA THR A 138 25.85 10.07 3.19
C THR A 138 25.47 9.46 4.53
N GLU A 139 24.31 9.81 5.10
CA GLU A 139 23.86 9.25 6.37
C GLU A 139 23.31 7.83 6.20
N LYS A 140 22.65 7.53 5.08
CA LYS A 140 22.23 6.18 4.71
C LYS A 140 23.44 5.26 4.54
N ASP A 141 24.45 5.70 3.80
CA ASP A 141 25.67 4.92 3.57
C ASP A 141 26.34 4.56 4.91
N LYS A 142 26.50 5.54 5.82
CA LYS A 142 27.02 5.31 7.17
C LYS A 142 26.17 4.33 8.00
N ALA A 143 24.85 4.39 7.87
CA ALA A 143 23.96 3.48 8.58
C ALA A 143 24.10 2.04 8.06
N PHE A 144 24.27 1.87 6.74
CA PHE A 144 24.52 0.55 6.14
C PHE A 144 25.92 0.02 6.47
N ASP A 145 26.95 0.86 6.49
CA ASP A 145 28.29 0.46 6.93
C ASP A 145 28.29 0.00 8.39
N LEU A 146 27.55 0.70 9.27
CA LEU A 146 27.39 0.28 10.65
C LEU A 146 26.64 -1.06 10.74
N LEU A 147 25.58 -1.24 9.96
CA LEU A 147 24.82 -2.49 9.92
C LEU A 147 25.67 -3.66 9.40
N ASP A 148 26.50 -3.43 8.37
CA ASP A 148 27.44 -4.39 7.81
C ASP A 148 28.51 -4.78 8.85
N ALA A 149 29.10 -3.79 9.54
CA ALA A 149 30.06 -4.03 10.60
C ALA A 149 29.47 -4.81 11.78
N LEU A 150 28.25 -4.46 12.22
CA LEU A 150 27.57 -5.14 13.33
C LEU A 150 27.12 -6.55 12.96
N SER A 151 26.69 -6.78 11.72
CA SER A 151 26.30 -8.10 11.23
C SER A 151 27.47 -8.95 10.74
N ARG A 152 28.72 -8.43 10.74
CA ARG A 152 29.88 -9.04 10.07
C ARG A 152 29.51 -9.46 8.64
N SER A 153 28.96 -8.53 7.88
CA SER A 153 28.45 -8.71 6.52
C SER A 153 27.41 -9.84 6.39
N GLY A 154 26.52 -9.94 7.37
CA GLY A 154 25.45 -10.94 7.42
C GLY A 154 25.83 -12.29 8.04
N SER A 155 27.08 -12.49 8.47
CA SER A 155 27.50 -13.73 9.14
C SER A 155 27.12 -13.82 10.63
N LEU A 156 26.69 -12.71 11.23
CA LEU A 156 26.17 -12.65 12.60
C LEU A 156 24.69 -12.24 12.59
N SER A 157 23.84 -13.06 13.22
CA SER A 157 22.42 -12.75 13.39
C SER A 157 22.23 -11.56 14.33
N ILE A 158 21.18 -10.76 14.09
CA ILE A 158 20.80 -9.63 14.92
C ILE A 158 19.50 -9.96 15.65
N ASP A 159 19.61 -10.55 16.84
CA ASP A 159 18.47 -11.11 17.58
C ASP A 159 17.46 -10.05 18.05
N CYS A 160 17.92 -8.82 18.30
CA CYS A 160 17.09 -7.70 18.80
C CYS A 160 16.76 -6.68 17.70
N SER A 161 16.34 -7.14 16.52
CA SER A 161 15.95 -6.27 15.41
C SER A 161 14.55 -6.60 14.88
N SER A 162 13.83 -5.56 14.44
CA SER A 162 12.54 -5.70 13.75
C SER A 162 12.70 -5.22 12.32
N LEU A 163 12.55 -6.12 11.36
CA LEU A 163 12.52 -5.78 9.94
C LEU A 163 11.08 -5.55 9.49
N HIS A 164 10.79 -4.35 8.99
CA HIS A 164 9.51 -4.04 8.37
C HIS A 164 9.68 -4.03 6.85
N VAL A 165 9.02 -4.95 6.16
CA VAL A 165 8.96 -4.99 4.70
C VAL A 165 7.63 -4.40 4.26
N LEU A 166 7.66 -3.37 3.44
CA LEU A 166 6.46 -2.72 2.91
C LEU A 166 6.28 -3.14 1.45
N VAL A 167 5.14 -3.77 1.16
CA VAL A 167 4.67 -4.04 -0.20
C VAL A 167 3.50 -3.12 -0.46
N CYS A 168 3.61 -2.28 -1.49
CA CYS A 168 2.57 -1.32 -1.83
C CYS A 168 2.00 -1.60 -3.21
N VAL A 169 0.68 -1.68 -3.25
CA VAL A 169 -0.10 -1.95 -4.45
C VAL A 169 -1.31 -1.01 -4.50
N THR A 170 -1.69 -0.62 -5.71
CA THR A 170 -2.88 0.13 -6.01
C THR A 170 -3.87 -0.80 -6.71
N HIS A 171 -5.09 -0.87 -6.21
CA HIS A 171 -6.20 -1.51 -6.91
C HIS A 171 -6.81 -0.52 -7.91
N CYS A 172 -6.77 -0.86 -9.18
CA CYS A 172 -7.37 -0.12 -10.28
C CYS A 172 -8.62 -0.86 -10.75
N PHE A 173 -9.75 -0.15 -10.77
CA PHE A 173 -10.96 -0.67 -11.40
C PHE A 173 -10.84 -0.54 -12.92
N GLU A 174 -11.14 -1.62 -13.65
CA GLU A 174 -11.14 -1.63 -15.11
C GLU A 174 -12.25 -0.73 -15.68
N ASN A 175 -13.43 -0.80 -15.07
CA ASN A 175 -14.62 -0.05 -15.47
C ASN A 175 -14.91 1.09 -14.47
N ASP A 176 -15.59 2.13 -14.96
CA ASP A 176 -16.13 3.18 -14.10
C ASP A 176 -17.31 2.65 -13.24
N VAL A 177 -17.84 3.51 -12.38
CA VAL A 177 -18.97 3.16 -11.51
C VAL A 177 -20.20 2.79 -12.33
N MET A 178 -20.41 3.45 -13.47
CA MET A 178 -21.55 3.16 -14.35
C MET A 178 -21.44 1.77 -14.96
N GLY A 179 -20.28 1.40 -15.49
CA GLY A 179 -20.00 0.06 -16.01
C GLY A 179 -20.14 -0.99 -14.93
N THR A 180 -19.44 -0.82 -13.80
CA THR A 180 -19.38 -1.86 -12.75
C THR A 180 -20.71 -2.07 -12.04
N VAL A 181 -21.39 -1.01 -11.61
CA VAL A 181 -22.58 -1.11 -10.76
C VAL A 181 -23.87 -1.20 -11.57
N ILE A 182 -23.95 -0.48 -12.70
CA ILE A 182 -25.20 -0.38 -13.46
C ILE A 182 -25.22 -1.39 -14.62
N GLN A 183 -24.14 -1.48 -15.40
CA GLN A 183 -24.12 -2.38 -16.56
C GLN A 183 -23.82 -3.82 -16.14
N ASP A 184 -22.77 -4.03 -15.35
CA ASP A 184 -22.32 -5.35 -14.91
C ASP A 184 -23.07 -5.84 -13.67
N ASN A 185 -23.73 -4.93 -12.93
CA ASN A 185 -24.42 -5.22 -11.65
C ASN A 185 -23.51 -5.98 -10.65
N VAL A 186 -22.23 -5.60 -10.62
CA VAL A 186 -21.23 -6.15 -9.71
C VAL A 186 -20.93 -5.15 -8.61
N ASN A 187 -20.79 -5.63 -7.38
CA ASN A 187 -20.34 -4.79 -6.28
C ASN A 187 -18.80 -4.60 -6.37
N PRO A 188 -18.30 -3.36 -6.55
CA PRO A 188 -16.85 -3.11 -6.67
C PRO A 188 -16.06 -3.51 -5.42
N ILE A 189 -16.71 -3.59 -4.26
CA ILE A 189 -16.08 -4.05 -3.02
C ILE A 189 -15.61 -5.50 -3.18
N GLU A 190 -16.33 -6.35 -3.91
CA GLU A 190 -15.93 -7.76 -4.08
C GLU A 190 -14.62 -7.88 -4.84
N LYS A 191 -14.41 -7.04 -5.86
CA LYS A 191 -13.13 -6.99 -6.60
C LYS A 191 -11.98 -6.58 -5.69
N MET A 192 -12.21 -5.61 -4.79
CA MET A 192 -11.21 -5.20 -3.80
C MET A 192 -10.91 -6.28 -2.76
N GLU A 193 -11.94 -7.01 -2.29
CA GLU A 193 -11.78 -8.14 -1.36
C GLU A 193 -10.94 -9.25 -1.98
N ARG A 194 -11.18 -9.59 -3.26
CA ARG A 194 -10.37 -10.55 -4.02
C ARG A 194 -8.91 -10.13 -4.04
N SER A 195 -8.63 -8.89 -4.44
CA SER A 195 -7.26 -8.35 -4.48
C SER A 195 -6.59 -8.38 -3.10
N THR A 196 -7.32 -8.02 -2.05
CA THR A 196 -6.79 -8.00 -0.67
C THR A 196 -6.46 -9.40 -0.19
N LEU A 197 -7.34 -10.37 -0.42
CA LEU A 197 -7.11 -11.78 -0.06
C LEU A 197 -5.97 -12.40 -0.85
N LEU A 198 -5.87 -12.10 -2.15
CA LEU A 198 -4.77 -12.54 -2.99
C LEU A 198 -3.42 -12.10 -2.43
N ILE A 199 -3.26 -10.79 -2.19
CA ILE A 199 -2.03 -10.21 -1.64
C ILE A 199 -1.75 -10.76 -0.24
N GLY A 200 -2.76 -10.80 0.63
CA GLY A 200 -2.63 -11.33 1.99
C GLY A 200 -2.18 -12.79 1.98
N SER A 201 -2.77 -13.62 1.12
CA SER A 201 -2.41 -15.04 1.02
C SER A 201 -0.99 -15.25 0.51
N ALA A 202 -0.57 -14.46 -0.49
CA ALA A 202 0.78 -14.52 -1.06
C ALA A 202 1.86 -14.05 -0.06
N ILE A 203 1.61 -12.95 0.67
CA ILE A 203 2.58 -12.41 1.64
C ILE A 203 2.67 -13.27 2.90
N HIS A 204 1.55 -13.73 3.44
CA HIS A 204 1.56 -14.55 4.66
C HIS A 204 1.88 -16.02 4.40
N GLY A 205 1.84 -16.48 3.14
CA GLY A 205 2.04 -17.88 2.79
C GLY A 205 0.96 -18.80 3.35
N VAL A 206 -0.23 -18.26 3.62
CA VAL A 206 -1.38 -18.97 4.18
C VAL A 206 -2.51 -18.98 3.14
N PRO A 207 -3.23 -20.10 2.93
CA PRO A 207 -4.37 -20.14 2.02
C PRO A 207 -5.41 -19.05 2.32
N ALA A 208 -5.98 -18.45 1.28
CA ALA A 208 -6.89 -17.31 1.41
C ALA A 208 -8.11 -17.58 2.32
N HIS A 209 -8.59 -18.83 2.39
CA HIS A 209 -9.73 -19.19 3.24
C HIS A 209 -9.44 -19.06 4.75
N ASN A 210 -8.18 -19.18 5.16
CA ASN A 210 -7.77 -19.03 6.56
C ASN A 210 -7.60 -17.56 6.99
N LEU A 211 -7.56 -16.63 6.03
CA LEU A 211 -7.47 -15.19 6.29
C LEU A 211 -8.83 -14.54 6.53
N VAL A 212 -9.92 -15.27 6.26
CA VAL A 212 -11.29 -14.78 6.41
C VAL A 212 -11.88 -15.30 7.71
N THR A 213 -12.34 -14.40 8.58
CA THR A 213 -13.13 -14.78 9.75
C THR A 213 -14.53 -15.20 9.32
N ASP A 214 -14.97 -16.39 9.73
CA ASP A 214 -16.32 -16.92 9.40
C ASP A 214 -17.46 -16.30 10.24
N ALA A 215 -17.20 -15.19 10.90
CA ALA A 215 -18.23 -14.43 11.60
C ALA A 215 -19.19 -13.82 10.57
N GLY A 216 -20.36 -14.45 10.37
CA GLY A 216 -21.44 -13.93 9.52
C GLY A 216 -21.57 -14.54 8.13
N GLY A 217 -20.93 -15.68 7.82
CA GLY A 217 -21.13 -16.38 6.54
C GLY A 217 -20.41 -15.75 5.34
N ASN A 218 -19.47 -14.85 5.59
CA ASN A 218 -18.68 -14.16 4.56
C ASN A 218 -17.89 -15.13 3.68
N LEU A 219 -17.41 -16.24 4.26
CA LEU A 219 -16.63 -17.24 3.54
C LEU A 219 -17.43 -17.91 2.42
N ASN A 220 -18.72 -18.18 2.65
CA ASN A 220 -19.60 -18.77 1.63
C ASN A 220 -19.86 -17.81 0.46
N ARG A 221 -20.06 -16.52 0.75
CA ARG A 221 -20.19 -15.49 -0.29
C ARG A 221 -18.91 -15.42 -1.13
N LEU A 222 -17.76 -15.26 -0.47
CA LEU A 222 -16.48 -15.13 -1.16
C LEU A 222 -16.13 -16.39 -1.96
N ARG A 223 -16.46 -17.59 -1.44
CA ARG A 223 -16.26 -18.85 -2.18
C ARG A 223 -17.14 -18.94 -3.43
N SER A 224 -18.31 -18.32 -3.39
CA SER A 224 -19.21 -18.23 -4.55
C SER A 224 -18.68 -17.24 -5.59
N SER A 225 -18.15 -16.09 -5.16
CA SER A 225 -17.58 -15.08 -6.07
C SER A 225 -16.19 -15.45 -6.60
N PHE A 226 -15.35 -16.09 -5.80
CA PHE A 226 -13.93 -16.36 -6.09
C PHE A 226 -13.55 -17.83 -5.78
N PRO A 227 -14.10 -18.81 -6.50
CA PRO A 227 -13.90 -20.21 -6.21
C PRO A 227 -12.42 -20.63 -6.36
N LEU A 228 -11.72 -20.14 -7.39
CA LEU A 228 -10.33 -20.52 -7.66
C LEU A 228 -9.40 -20.16 -6.49
N LEU A 229 -9.49 -18.92 -6.00
CA LEU A 229 -8.65 -18.42 -4.90
C LEU A 229 -8.91 -19.16 -3.57
N LEU A 230 -10.14 -19.64 -3.35
CA LEU A 230 -10.56 -20.29 -2.11
C LEU A 230 -10.60 -21.83 -2.20
N SER A 231 -10.34 -22.39 -3.39
CA SER A 231 -10.35 -23.84 -3.64
C SER A 231 -9.04 -24.56 -3.31
N ASP A 232 -7.92 -23.84 -3.18
CA ASP A 232 -6.56 -24.41 -3.03
C ASP A 232 -6.24 -24.94 -1.62
N GLY A 233 -7.21 -25.55 -0.96
CA GLY A 233 -7.04 -26.29 0.30
C GLY A 233 -6.67 -27.76 0.15
N VAL A 234 -6.41 -28.27 -1.07
CA VAL A 234 -6.11 -29.70 -1.29
C VAL A 234 -4.97 -29.88 -2.30
N THR A 235 -3.72 -29.67 -1.88
CA THR A 235 -2.57 -30.56 -2.17
C THR A 235 -1.27 -30.03 -1.54
N ARG A 236 -0.92 -30.57 -0.38
CA ARG A 236 0.48 -30.85 -0.04
C ARG A 236 0.55 -32.35 0.22
N THR A 237 0.95 -33.09 -0.80
CA THR A 237 1.51 -34.45 -0.69
C THR A 237 3.00 -34.34 -0.95
#